data_AF-A0A7V3JIL8-F1
#
_entry.id   AF-A0A7V3JIL8-F1
#
_cell.length_a   1.000
_cell.length_b   1.000
_cell.length_c   1.000
_cell.angle_alpha   90.00
_cell.angle_beta   90.00
_cell.angle_gamma   90.00
#
_symmetry.space_group_name_H-M   'P 1'
#
loop_
_entity.id
_entity.type
_entity.pdbx_description
1 polymer ?
#
loop_
_entity_poly.entity_id
_entity_poly.type
_entity_poly.pdbx_seq_one_letter_code
_entity_poly.pdbx_strand_id
1 'polypeptide(L)'
;MTRYFDTSAVVAPAPATWGNLGRNVLVRPGINNWDLAFSKNFRLRESLRLQFRAEMFNAFNHPQFTGLSTTLGAGNFGYVTGARAQRMMQYGLRADF
;
A
#
# COMPACT_ATOMS: atom_id res chain seq x y z
N MET A 1 6.95 19.43 -0.81
CA MET A 1 6.97 17.98 -0.54
C MET A 1 7.31 17.81 0.93
N THR A 2 6.43 17.20 1.72
CA THR A 2 6.57 17.16 3.19
C THR A 2 7.37 15.94 3.61
N ARG A 3 8.30 16.10 4.58
CA ARG A 3 9.10 14.99 5.12
C ARG A 3 8.24 14.13 6.04
N TYR A 4 8.46 12.81 6.02
CA TYR A 4 7.70 11.84 6.82
C TYR A 4 8.14 11.84 8.28
N PHE A 5 9.40 12.17 8.56
CA PHE A 5 9.93 12.36 9.90
C PHE A 5 10.86 13.57 9.93
N ASP A 6 11.19 14.04 11.13
CA ASP A 6 12.13 15.13 11.31
C ASP A 6 13.57 14.66 11.04
N THR A 7 14.11 15.09 9.90
CA THR A 7 15.47 14.76 9.49
C THR A 7 16.52 15.56 10.24
N SER A 8 16.16 16.68 10.88
CA SER A 8 17.10 17.51 11.64
C SER A 8 17.52 16.85 12.97
N ALA A 9 16.70 15.93 13.47
CA ALA A 9 17.00 15.13 14.66
C ALA A 9 18.03 14.01 14.43
N VAL A 10 18.52 13.84 13.19
CA VAL A 10 19.49 12.78 12.85
C VAL A 10 20.72 13.41 12.19
N VAL A 11 21.88 13.20 12.81
CA VAL A 11 23.18 13.67 12.30
C VAL A 11 24.20 12.54 12.32
N ALA A 12 25.24 12.65 11.51
CA ALA A 12 26.34 11.71 11.52
C ALA A 12 27.14 11.91 12.82
N PRO A 13 27.52 10.84 13.52
CA PRO A 13 28.42 10.96 14.68
C PRO A 13 29.79 11.48 14.23
N ALA A 14 30.55 12.03 15.16
CA ALA A 14 31.92 12.47 14.89
C ALA A 14 32.79 11.29 14.42
N PRO A 15 33.83 11.52 13.60
CA PRO A 15 34.74 10.46 13.17
C PRO A 15 35.25 9.63 14.35
N ALA A 16 35.26 8.30 14.18
CA ALA A 16 35.64 7.34 15.22
C ALA A 16 34.76 7.35 16.50
N THR A 17 33.53 7.86 16.43
CA THR A 17 32.55 7.79 17.54
C THR A 17 31.29 7.01 17.15
N TRP A 18 30.59 6.47 18.15
CA TRP A 18 29.30 5.81 17.95
C TRP A 18 28.15 6.80 18.12
N GLY A 19 27.08 6.63 17.34
CA GLY A 19 25.85 7.38 17.52
C GLY A 19 25.00 6.88 18.69
N ASN A 20 23.99 7.66 19.06
CA ASN A 20 23.02 7.33 20.11
C ASN A 20 21.65 6.89 19.57
N LEU A 21 21.51 6.77 18.25
CA LEU A 21 20.23 6.44 17.63
C LEU A 21 19.85 4.99 17.97
N GLY A 22 18.67 4.83 18.58
CA GLY A 22 18.14 3.51 18.93
C GLY A 22 17.82 2.66 17.68
N ARG A 23 17.76 1.34 17.88
CA ARG A 23 17.29 0.42 16.84
C ARG A 23 15.79 0.58 16.63
N ASN A 24 15.33 0.57 15.37
CA ASN A 24 13.91 0.64 14.98
C ASN A 24 13.16 1.90 15.46
N VAL A 25 13.85 3.03 15.62
CA VAL A 25 13.23 4.31 16.03
C VAL A 25 12.27 4.91 15.00
N LEU A 26 12.39 4.51 13.73
CA LEU A 26 11.50 4.96 12.65
C LEU A 26 10.39 3.93 12.40
N VAL A 27 9.15 4.37 12.59
CA VAL A 27 7.95 3.56 12.33
C VAL A 27 7.37 3.93 10.97
N ARG A 28 7.20 2.92 10.10
CA ARG A 28 6.67 3.11 8.75
C ARG A 28 5.17 3.46 8.77
N PRO A 29 4.64 4.08 7.70
CA PRO A 29 3.21 4.33 7.58
C PRO A 29 2.40 3.05 7.76
N GLY A 30 1.30 3.16 8.48
CA GLY A 30 0.34 2.07 8.65
C GLY A 30 -0.32 1.67 7.32
N ILE A 31 -0.94 0.50 7.33
CA ILE A 31 -1.61 -0.09 6.17
C ILE A 31 -3.09 -0.20 6.49
N ASN A 32 -3.92 0.46 5.70
CA ASN A 32 -5.39 0.34 5.76
C ASN A 32 -5.88 -0.08 4.37
N ASN A 33 -6.01 -1.40 4.12
CA ASN A 33 -6.44 -1.94 2.83
C ASN A 33 -7.78 -2.62 2.97
N TRP A 34 -8.66 -2.41 1.99
CA TRP A 34 -9.94 -3.09 1.89
C TRP A 34 -10.06 -3.72 0.51
N ASP A 35 -10.15 -5.05 0.47
CA ASP A 35 -10.40 -5.80 -0.75
C ASP A 35 -11.81 -6.37 -0.69
N LEU A 36 -12.60 -6.14 -1.73
CA LEU A 36 -14.01 -6.50 -1.79
C LEU A 36 -14.27 -7.44 -2.98
N ALA A 37 -15.13 -8.44 -2.76
CA ALA A 37 -15.63 -9.31 -3.82
C ALA A 37 -17.15 -9.39 -3.74
N PHE A 38 -17.80 -9.19 -4.87
CA PHE A 38 -19.24 -9.34 -5.05
C PHE A 38 -19.49 -10.44 -6.08
N SER A 39 -20.40 -11.36 -5.77
CA SER A 39 -20.83 -12.37 -6.73
C SER A 39 -22.34 -12.57 -6.68
N LYS A 40 -22.95 -12.72 -7.85
CA LYS A 40 -24.39 -12.93 -7.99
C LYS A 40 -24.68 -13.92 -9.10
N ASN A 41 -25.51 -14.91 -8.77
CA ASN A 41 -26.06 -15.86 -9.73
C ASN A 41 -27.44 -15.38 -10.18
N PHE A 42 -27.62 -15.26 -11.49
CA PHE A 42 -28.88 -15.00 -12.16
C PHE A 42 -29.38 -16.30 -12.78
N ARG A 43 -30.60 -16.70 -12.43
CA ARG A 43 -31.29 -17.80 -13.12
C ARG A 43 -32.01 -17.18 -14.32
N LEU A 44 -31.49 -17.41 -15.52
CA LEU A 44 -32.06 -16.85 -16.75
C LEU A 44 -33.17 -17.76 -17.30
N ARG A 45 -32.92 -19.08 -17.29
CA ARG A 45 -33.89 -20.14 -17.65
C ARG A 45 -33.65 -21.36 -16.77
N GLU A 46 -34.45 -22.41 -16.94
CA GLU A 46 -34.38 -23.64 -16.13
C GLU A 46 -33.00 -24.32 -16.23
N SER A 47 -32.40 -24.36 -17.42
CA SER A 47 -31.05 -24.89 -17.65
C SER A 47 -29.94 -23.82 -17.65
N LEU A 48 -30.27 -22.55 -17.90
CA LEU A 48 -29.28 -21.48 -18.07
C LEU A 48 -29.08 -20.65 -16.81
N ARG A 49 -27.87 -20.68 -16.25
CA ARG A 49 -27.43 -19.82 -15.14
C ARG A 49 -26.31 -18.90 -15.58
N LEU A 50 -26.37 -17.64 -15.15
CA LEU A 50 -25.31 -16.66 -15.36
C LEU A 50 -24.75 -16.23 -14.01
N GLN A 51 -23.44 -16.38 -13.82
CA GLN A 51 -22.72 -15.88 -12.66
C GLN A 51 -21.97 -14.61 -13.05
N PHE A 52 -22.26 -13.54 -12.32
CA PHE A 52 -21.48 -12.30 -12.33
C PHE A 52 -20.59 -12.24 -11.11
N ARG A 53 -19.32 -11.85 -11.31
CA ARG A 53 -18.35 -11.59 -10.25
C ARG A 53 -17.68 -10.25 -10.50
N ALA A 54 -17.57 -9.45 -9.45
CA ALA A 54 -16.79 -8.22 -9.43
C ALA A 54 -15.84 -8.28 -8.24
N GLU A 55 -14.58 -7.89 -8.45
CA GLU A 55 -13.59 -7.80 -7.39
C GLU A 55 -12.91 -6.43 -7.45
N MET A 56 -12.66 -5.86 -6.28
CA MET A 56 -12.05 -4.55 -6.10
C MET A 56 -10.91 -4.70 -5.09
N PHE A 57 -9.67 -4.57 -5.56
CA PHE A 57 -8.49 -4.47 -4.71
C PHE A 57 -8.27 -3.00 -4.35
N ASN A 58 -7.95 -2.70 -3.09
CA ASN A 58 -7.91 -1.34 -2.56
C ASN A 58 -9.21 -0.56 -2.90
N ALA A 59 -10.35 -1.10 -2.48
CA ALA A 59 -11.70 -0.65 -2.86
C ALA A 59 -11.93 0.85 -2.60
N PHE A 60 -11.39 1.39 -1.50
CA PHE A 60 -11.48 2.81 -1.15
C PHE A 60 -10.38 3.69 -1.76
N ASN A 61 -9.47 3.10 -2.55
CA ASN A 61 -8.34 3.77 -3.16
C ASN A 61 -7.47 4.54 -2.15
N HIS A 62 -7.28 3.99 -0.95
CA HIS A 62 -6.47 4.60 0.09
C HIS A 62 -4.98 4.42 -0.26
N PRO A 63 -4.17 5.49 -0.37
CA PRO A 63 -2.74 5.37 -0.62
C PRO A 63 -2.05 4.60 0.50
N GLN A 64 -1.25 3.61 0.14
CA GLN A 64 -0.47 2.85 1.10
C GLN A 64 1.00 3.03 0.77
N PHE A 65 1.65 3.91 1.51
CA PHE A 65 3.02 4.27 1.24
C PHE A 65 3.97 3.10 1.49
N THR A 66 4.90 2.92 0.56
CA THR A 66 5.95 1.91 0.61
C THR A 66 7.29 2.57 0.42
N GLY A 67 8.31 2.03 1.08
CA GLY A 67 9.62 2.66 1.09
C GLY A 67 9.66 3.99 1.85
N LEU A 68 10.75 4.18 2.56
CA LEU A 68 11.10 5.42 3.23
C LEU A 68 12.61 5.52 3.06
N SER A 69 13.10 6.65 2.54
CA SER A 69 14.54 6.84 2.45
C SER A 69 15.08 7.16 3.84
N THR A 70 15.85 6.21 4.39
CA THR A 70 16.46 6.30 5.73
C THR A 70 17.97 6.47 5.67
N THR A 71 18.55 6.64 4.48
CA THR A 71 19.99 6.84 4.31
C THR A 71 20.35 8.30 4.59
N LEU A 72 21.07 8.53 5.68
CA LEU A 72 21.57 9.86 6.02
C LEU A 72 22.50 10.38 4.90
N GLY A 73 22.30 11.62 4.48
CA GLY A 73 23.05 12.25 3.38
C GLY A 73 22.45 12.01 1.99
N ALA A 74 21.43 11.16 1.84
CA ALA A 74 20.69 11.05 0.58
C ALA A 74 19.84 12.30 0.34
N GLY A 75 19.75 12.77 -0.91
CA GLY A 75 18.92 13.95 -1.25
C GLY A 75 17.42 13.76 -0.96
N ASN A 76 16.97 12.51 -0.89
CA ASN A 76 15.60 12.14 -0.52
C ASN A 76 15.48 11.62 0.93
N PHE A 77 16.47 11.83 1.80
CA PHE A 77 16.37 11.42 3.20
C PHE A 77 15.12 12.02 3.85
N GLY A 78 14.33 11.16 4.51
CA GLY A 78 13.06 11.57 5.14
C GLY A 78 11.84 11.51 4.23
N TYR A 79 11.97 11.18 2.94
CA TYR A 79 10.84 11.12 2.02
C TYR A 79 10.32 9.71 1.80
N VAL A 80 9.01 9.60 1.61
CA VAL A 80 8.34 8.41 1.09
C VAL A 80 8.76 8.22 -0.37
N THR A 81 9.18 7.02 -0.73
CA THR A 81 9.75 6.73 -2.06
C THR A 81 8.84 5.90 -2.95
N GLY A 82 7.66 5.50 -2.46
CA GLY A 82 6.74 4.67 -3.21
C GLY A 82 5.38 4.51 -2.55
N ALA A 83 4.49 3.84 -3.27
CA ALA A 83 3.19 3.42 -2.77
C ALA A 83 2.84 2.04 -3.34
N ARG A 84 1.95 1.30 -2.67
CA ARG A 84 1.35 0.07 -3.22
C ARG A 84 0.46 0.38 -4.41
N ALA A 85 0.00 -0.69 -5.07
CA ALA A 85 -0.95 -0.62 -6.16
C ALA A 85 -2.18 0.24 -5.79
N GLN A 86 -2.55 1.09 -6.75
CA GLN A 86 -3.83 1.80 -6.73
C GLN A 86 -4.99 0.82 -6.87
N ARG A 87 -6.21 1.34 -6.70
CA ARG A 87 -7.42 0.54 -6.86
C ARG A 87 -7.46 -0.19 -8.19
N MET A 88 -7.69 -1.50 -8.13
CA MET A 88 -7.84 -2.36 -9.30
C MET A 88 -9.20 -3.04 -9.24
N MET A 89 -9.95 -2.98 -10.33
CA MET A 89 -11.26 -3.63 -10.43
C MET A 89 -11.23 -4.65 -11.56
N GLN A 90 -11.76 -5.83 -11.29
CA GLN A 90 -11.91 -6.89 -12.27
C GLN A 90 -13.33 -7.45 -12.24
N TYR A 91 -13.79 -7.83 -13.42
CA TYR A 91 -15.15 -8.32 -13.63
C TYR A 91 -15.09 -9.63 -14.40
N GLY A 92 -15.95 -10.56 -14.03
CA GLY A 92 -16.06 -11.87 -14.65
C GLY A 92 -17.52 -12.23 -14.88
N LEU A 93 -17.78 -12.84 -16.04
CA LEU A 93 -19.05 -13.46 -16.38
C LEU A 93 -18.80 -14.93 -16.71
N ARG A 94 -19.64 -15.80 -16.15
CA ARG A 94 -19.64 -17.23 -16.45
C ARG A 94 -21.07 -17.67 -16.74
N ALA A 95 -21.24 -18.41 -17.83
CA ALA A 95 -22.50 -19.06 -18.16
C ALA A 95 -22.37 -20.57 -17.91
N ASP A 96 -23.37 -21.13 -17.23
CA ASP A 96 -23.52 -22.57 -17.04
C ASP A 96 -24.83 -23.01 -17.74
N PHE A 97 -24.75 -24.05 -18.56
CA PHE A 97 -25.84 -24.58 -19.38
C PHE A 97 -25.98 -26.09 -19.24
#